data_AF-A0A397TTE0-F1
#
_entry.id   AF-A0A397TTE0-F1
#
_cell.length_a   1.000
_cell.length_b   1.000
_cell.length_c   1.000
_cell.angle_alpha   90.00
_cell.angle_beta   90.00
_cell.angle_gamma   90.00
#
_symmetry.space_group_name_H-M   'P 1'
#
loop_
_entity.id
_entity.type
_entity.pdbx_description
1 polymer ?
#
loop_
_entity_poly.entity_id
_entity_poly.type
_entity_poly.pdbx_seq_one_letter_code
_entity_poly.pdbx_strand_id
1 'polypeptide(L)'
;MTPDPPESGTDEIFDVTGTLTKHEIIKDKTILGIAYADLDRNPIGDPYSATFNESYKAGVAFSVSASVPTVQLPGSYYIGVDVGDLTNDPEKPFDIHACAFAYVTGGSKFFNFKYL
;
A
#
# COMPACT_ATOMS: atom_id res chain seq x y z
N MET A 1 2.99 -7.52 7.65
CA MET A 1 4.01 -7.69 6.61
C MET A 1 4.92 -8.82 7.02
N THR A 2 5.09 -9.82 6.17
CA THR A 2 5.92 -10.99 6.45
C THR A 2 6.60 -11.49 5.16
N PRO A 3 7.95 -11.66 5.16
CA PRO A 3 8.90 -11.25 6.20
C PRO A 3 8.97 -9.73 6.47
N ASP A 4 9.61 -9.34 7.57
CA ASP A 4 9.85 -7.93 7.93
C ASP A 4 11.30 -7.71 8.41
N PRO A 5 12.16 -7.03 7.63
CA PRO A 5 11.82 -6.32 6.39
C PRO A 5 11.58 -7.27 5.20
N PRO A 6 10.94 -6.79 4.12
CA PRO A 6 10.83 -7.51 2.86
C PRO A 6 12.16 -8.03 2.35
N GLU A 7 12.15 -9.26 1.87
CA GLU A 7 13.27 -9.90 1.20
C GLU A 7 13.16 -9.68 -0.31
N SER A 8 14.30 -9.54 -1.00
CA SER A 8 14.29 -9.32 -2.45
C SER A 8 14.05 -10.61 -3.22
N GLY A 9 13.24 -10.52 -4.28
CA GLY A 9 12.99 -11.63 -5.19
C GLY A 9 12.04 -12.71 -4.64
N THR A 10 11.35 -12.40 -3.55
CA THR A 10 10.33 -13.25 -2.91
C THR A 10 8.98 -12.54 -2.85
N ASP A 11 7.92 -13.32 -2.67
CA ASP A 11 6.59 -12.77 -2.39
C ASP A 11 6.50 -12.34 -0.92
N GLU A 12 5.91 -11.17 -0.70
CA GLU A 12 5.69 -10.58 0.61
C GLU A 12 4.21 -10.52 0.95
N ILE A 13 3.85 -10.93 2.16
CA ILE A 13 2.46 -10.88 2.61
C ILE A 13 2.20 -9.57 3.34
N PHE A 14 1.33 -8.74 2.78
CA PHE A 14 0.84 -7.50 3.39
C PHE A 14 -0.54 -7.72 3.99
N ASP A 15 -0.62 -7.67 5.32
CA ASP A 15 -1.90 -7.58 6.05
C ASP A 15 -2.23 -6.10 6.27
N VAL A 16 -3.25 -5.62 5.57
CA VAL A 16 -3.68 -4.23 5.58
C VAL A 16 -5.00 -4.13 6.32
N THR A 17 -5.00 -3.39 7.42
CA THR A 17 -6.19 -3.13 8.23
C THR A 17 -6.37 -1.63 8.41
N GLY A 18 -7.63 -1.20 8.50
CA GLY A 18 -7.91 0.23 8.65
C GLY A 18 -9.39 0.51 8.82
N THR A 19 -9.73 1.79 8.90
CA THR A 19 -11.11 2.28 8.92
C THR A 19 -11.15 3.59 8.14
N LEU A 20 -11.83 3.59 6.99
CA LEU A 20 -12.04 4.83 6.22
C LEU A 20 -13.22 5.59 6.81
N THR A 21 -13.01 6.80 7.32
CA THR A 21 -14.09 7.58 7.99
C THR A 21 -14.95 8.39 7.02
N LYS A 22 -14.44 8.67 5.81
CA LYS A 22 -15.08 9.55 4.82
C LYS A 22 -15.50 8.84 3.53
N HIS A 23 -14.86 7.72 3.21
CA HIS A 23 -15.09 6.98 1.96
C HIS A 23 -15.50 5.54 2.28
N GLU A 24 -16.32 4.97 1.40
CA GLU A 24 -16.64 3.55 1.43
C GLU A 24 -15.62 2.78 0.58
N ILE A 25 -15.31 1.55 0.98
CA ILE A 25 -14.64 0.60 0.09
C ILE A 25 -15.74 -0.08 -0.72
N ILE A 26 -15.64 0.03 -2.05
CA ILE A 26 -16.59 -0.58 -2.97
C ILE A 26 -15.91 -1.78 -3.63
N LYS A 27 -16.50 -2.96 -3.45
CA LYS A 27 -16.09 -4.20 -4.11
C LYS A 27 -15.86 -3.98 -5.61
N ASP A 28 -14.78 -4.57 -6.12
CA ASP A 28 -14.37 -4.57 -7.53
C ASP A 28 -14.11 -3.17 -8.13
N LYS A 29 -14.05 -2.13 -7.28
CA LYS A 29 -13.79 -0.74 -7.68
C LYS A 29 -12.66 -0.11 -6.89
N THR A 30 -12.75 -0.11 -5.57
CA THR A 30 -11.71 0.44 -4.70
C THR A 30 -10.50 -0.48 -4.75
N ILE A 31 -9.32 0.14 -4.81
CA ILE A 31 -8.03 -0.50 -5.02
C ILE A 31 -7.20 -0.42 -3.74
N LEU A 32 -6.51 -1.51 -3.45
CA LEU A 32 -5.32 -1.54 -2.61
C LEU A 32 -4.09 -1.38 -3.52
N GLY A 33 -3.35 -0.30 -3.33
CA GLY A 33 -2.07 -0.04 -3.98
C GLY A 33 -0.91 -0.28 -3.03
N ILE A 34 0.13 -0.98 -3.47
CA ILE A 34 1.37 -1.18 -2.68
C ILE A 34 2.56 -0.92 -3.59
N ALA A 35 3.47 -0.04 -3.16
CA ALA A 35 4.63 0.35 -3.95
C ALA A 35 5.90 0.39 -3.11
N TYR A 36 7.02 0.06 -3.74
CA TYR A 36 8.36 0.31 -3.23
C TYR A 36 8.94 1.53 -3.93
N ALA A 37 9.68 2.37 -3.21
CA ALA A 37 10.33 3.55 -3.78
C ALA A 37 11.73 3.77 -3.22
N ASP A 38 12.62 4.34 -4.03
CA ASP A 38 13.94 4.75 -3.57
C ASP A 38 13.88 5.98 -2.66
N LEU A 39 15.03 6.45 -2.17
CA LEU A 39 15.08 7.58 -1.26
C LEU A 39 14.66 8.92 -1.91
N ASP A 40 14.72 8.99 -3.24
CA ASP A 40 14.26 10.11 -4.06
C ASP A 40 12.78 9.97 -4.46
N ARG A 41 12.08 8.94 -3.94
CA ARG A 41 10.68 8.59 -4.19
C ARG A 41 10.38 8.13 -5.61
N ASN A 42 11.39 7.67 -6.35
CA ASN A 42 11.15 7.01 -7.63
C ASN A 42 10.66 5.57 -7.38
N PRO A 43 9.67 5.08 -8.12
CA PRO A 43 9.21 3.71 -8.02
C PRO A 43 10.34 2.69 -8.25
N ILE A 44 10.41 1.67 -7.40
CA ILE A 44 11.28 0.52 -7.57
C ILE A 44 10.41 -0.62 -8.11
N GLY A 45 10.42 -0.79 -9.43
CA GLY A 45 9.54 -1.73 -10.12
C GLY A 45 8.10 -1.23 -10.25
N ASP A 46 7.23 -2.11 -10.75
CA ASP A 46 5.81 -1.80 -10.93
C ASP A 46 5.06 -1.90 -9.59
N PRO A 47 4.20 -0.92 -9.25
CA PRO A 47 3.33 -1.02 -8.08
C PRO A 47 2.37 -2.22 -8.19
N TYR A 48 2.11 -2.87 -7.06
CA TYR A 48 1.00 -3.79 -6.93
C TYR A 48 -0.32 -3.04 -6.84
N SER A 49 -1.33 -3.54 -7.54
CA SER A 49 -2.69 -3.00 -7.52
C SER A 49 -3.69 -4.15 -7.60
N ALA A 50 -4.64 -4.17 -6.68
CA ALA A 50 -5.75 -5.12 -6.68
C ALA A 50 -7.02 -4.46 -6.16
N THR A 51 -8.17 -4.85 -6.71
CA THR A 51 -9.46 -4.39 -6.18
C THR A 51 -9.85 -5.17 -4.93
N PHE A 52 -10.53 -4.50 -4.00
CA PHE A 52 -11.16 -5.17 -2.87
C PHE A 52 -12.25 -6.13 -3.35
N ASN A 53 -12.33 -7.31 -2.74
CA ASN A 53 -13.31 -8.36 -3.06
C ASN A 53 -14.62 -8.23 -2.25
N GLU A 54 -14.67 -7.29 -1.31
CA GLU A 54 -15.77 -6.98 -0.41
C GLU A 54 -15.97 -5.46 -0.32
N SER A 55 -17.18 -5.05 0.09
CA SER A 55 -17.51 -3.64 0.33
C SER A 55 -17.56 -3.35 1.84
N TYR A 56 -17.05 -2.19 2.24
CA TYR A 56 -17.06 -1.71 3.62
C TYR A 56 -17.63 -0.30 3.66
N LYS A 57 -18.63 -0.06 4.50
CA LYS A 57 -19.17 1.27 4.71
C LYS A 57 -18.15 2.17 5.42
N ALA A 58 -18.27 3.48 5.22
CA ALA A 58 -17.48 4.45 5.97
C ALA A 58 -17.68 4.25 7.49
N GLY A 59 -16.59 4.34 8.25
CA GLY A 59 -16.54 4.09 9.69
C GLY A 59 -16.49 2.60 10.08
N VAL A 60 -16.57 1.67 9.13
CA VAL A 60 -16.41 0.23 9.39
C VAL A 60 -14.95 -0.18 9.15
N ALA A 61 -14.42 -0.98 10.06
CA ALA A 61 -13.08 -1.53 9.92
C ALA A 61 -13.01 -2.58 8.80
N PHE A 62 -11.93 -2.57 8.03
CA PHE A 62 -11.64 -3.55 6.99
C PHE A 62 -10.31 -4.26 7.28
N SER A 63 -10.15 -5.45 6.69
CA SER A 63 -8.93 -6.24 6.73
C SER A 63 -8.77 -6.98 5.41
N VAL A 64 -7.60 -6.85 4.78
CA VAL A 64 -7.27 -7.54 3.53
C VAL A 64 -5.82 -8.00 3.57
N SER A 65 -5.53 -9.16 2.96
CA SER A 65 -4.18 -9.66 2.81
C SER A 65 -3.82 -9.74 1.33
N ALA A 66 -2.62 -9.31 0.96
CA ALA A 66 -2.12 -9.35 -0.41
C ALA A 66 -0.72 -10.00 -0.45
N SER A 67 -0.50 -10.87 -1.44
CA SER A 67 0.84 -11.37 -1.80
C SER A 67 1.42 -10.44 -2.85
N VAL A 68 2.50 -9.75 -2.52
CA VAL A 68 3.13 -8.72 -3.35
C VAL A 68 4.53 -9.20 -3.73
N PRO A 69 4.82 -9.41 -5.03
CA PRO A 69 6.16 -9.78 -5.45
C PRO A 69 7.13 -8.63 -5.19
N THR A 70 8.32 -8.95 -4.69
CA THR A 70 9.40 -7.97 -4.56
C THR A 70 10.36 -8.07 -5.74
N VAL A 71 10.91 -6.91 -6.09
CA VAL A 71 12.06 -6.82 -6.99
C VAL A 71 13.35 -6.77 -6.17
N GLN A 72 14.48 -6.46 -6.80
CA GLN A 72 15.71 -6.20 -6.07
C GLN A 72 15.59 -4.91 -5.25
N LEU A 73 15.50 -5.04 -3.93
CA LEU A 73 15.38 -3.91 -3.01
C LEU A 73 16.78 -3.42 -2.60
N PRO A 74 17.01 -2.09 -2.54
CA PRO A 74 18.24 -1.51 -2.03
C PRO A 74 18.31 -1.62 -0.49
N GLY A 75 19.46 -1.29 0.09
CA GLY A 75 19.65 -1.30 1.55
C GLY A 75 18.78 -0.29 2.32
N SER A 76 18.18 0.69 1.63
CA SER A 76 17.18 1.58 2.21
C SER A 76 16.17 2.02 1.16
N TYR A 77 14.88 1.98 1.49
CA TYR A 77 13.77 2.28 0.60
C TYR A 77 12.52 2.69 1.38
N TYR A 78 11.51 3.19 0.67
CA TYR A 78 10.18 3.40 1.20
C TYR A 78 9.22 2.31 0.73
N ILE A 79 8.23 2.01 1.57
CA ILE A 79 7.03 1.27 1.21
C ILE A 79 5.86 2.24 1.33
N GLY A 80 5.04 2.33 0.28
CA GLY A 80 3.74 3.01 0.30
C GLY A 80 2.62 1.99 0.22
N VAL A 81 1.58 2.18 1.02
CA VAL A 81 0.32 1.42 0.97
C VAL A 81 -0.82 2.43 0.86
N ASP A 82 -1.58 2.37 -0.21
CA ASP A 82 -2.68 3.28 -0.49
C ASP A 82 -3.99 2.51 -0.67
N VAL A 83 -5.09 3.13 -0.24
CA VAL A 83 -6.45 2.69 -0.57
C VAL A 83 -7.13 3.83 -1.30
N GLY A 84 -7.69 3.57 -2.48
CA GLY A 84 -8.24 4.62 -3.34
C GLY A 84 -9.01 4.09 -4.53
N ASP A 85 -9.54 4.99 -5.36
CA ASP A 85 -10.23 4.64 -6.60
C ASP A 85 -9.45 5.17 -7.81
N LEU A 86 -9.52 4.45 -8.95
CA LEU A 86 -9.07 5.03 -10.22
C LEU A 86 -9.98 6.19 -10.61
N THR A 87 -9.39 7.19 -11.25
CA THR A 87 -10.13 8.30 -11.84
C THR A 87 -10.02 8.25 -13.37
N ASN A 88 -10.88 9.03 -14.04
CA ASN A 88 -10.79 9.23 -15.49
C ASN A 88 -9.86 10.39 -15.87
N ASP A 89 -9.22 11.03 -14.88
CA ASP A 89 -8.29 12.14 -15.09
C ASP A 89 -6.88 11.58 -15.31
N PRO A 90 -6.28 11.75 -16.52
CA PRO A 90 -4.94 11.27 -16.79
C PRO A 90 -3.86 11.98 -15.95
N GLU A 91 -4.10 13.19 -15.46
CA GLU A 91 -3.17 13.91 -14.58
C GLU A 91 -3.28 13.46 -13.12
N LYS A 92 -4.44 12.90 -12.73
CA LYS A 92 -4.70 12.36 -11.39
C LYS A 92 -5.37 11.00 -11.47
N PRO A 93 -4.69 9.96 -12.00
CA PRO A 93 -5.31 8.67 -12.31
C PRO A 93 -5.77 7.89 -11.07
N PHE A 94 -5.34 8.30 -9.87
CA PHE A 94 -5.66 7.63 -8.62
C PHE A 94 -6.07 8.65 -7.53
N ASP A 95 -7.27 8.48 -6.97
CA ASP A 95 -7.78 9.27 -5.85
C ASP A 95 -7.59 8.51 -4.55
N ILE A 96 -6.65 8.97 -3.73
CA ILE A 96 -6.22 8.30 -2.50
C ILE A 96 -7.17 8.66 -1.35
N HIS A 97 -7.79 7.64 -0.77
CA HIS A 97 -8.69 7.74 0.39
C HIS A 97 -7.95 7.56 1.72
N ALA A 98 -6.89 6.74 1.72
CA ALA A 98 -5.98 6.56 2.84
C ALA A 98 -4.59 6.13 2.33
N CYS A 99 -3.55 6.49 3.09
CA CYS A 99 -2.18 6.13 2.80
C CYS A 99 -1.42 5.77 4.08
N ALA A 100 -0.43 4.89 3.95
CA ALA A 100 0.55 4.57 4.98
C ALA A 100 1.93 4.43 4.33
N PHE A 101 2.96 4.90 5.04
CA PHE A 101 4.34 4.84 4.55
C PHE A 101 5.27 4.24 5.61
N ALA A 102 6.21 3.42 5.17
CA ALA A 102 7.29 2.90 6.00
C ALA A 102 8.64 3.23 5.36
N TYR A 103 9.61 3.60 6.19
CA TYR A 103 11.01 3.74 5.78
C TYR A 103 11.77 2.52 6.28
N VAL A 104 12.36 1.77 5.35
CA VAL A 104 13.13 0.57 5.66
C VAL A 104 14.61 0.91 5.55
N THR A 105 15.38 0.59 6.60
CA THR A 105 16.84 0.66 6.58
C THR A 105 17.42 -0.65 7.08
N GLY A 106 18.56 -1.06 6.52
CA GLY A 106 19.39 -2.10 7.10
C GLY A 106 19.98 -1.65 8.44
N GLY A 107 19.19 -1.70 9.53
CA GLY A 107 19.73 -1.46 10.88
C GLY A 107 18.73 -1.17 12.00
N SER A 108 17.59 -0.52 11.76
CA SER A 108 16.52 -0.36 12.77
C SER A 108 15.29 0.33 12.18
N LYS A 109 14.10 -0.02 12.69
CA LYS A 109 12.78 0.25 12.09
C LYS A 109 12.13 1.48 12.72
N PHE A 110 11.67 2.43 11.91
CA PHE A 110 10.73 3.46 12.34
C PHE A 110 9.47 3.39 11.48
N PHE A 111 8.36 2.93 12.09
CA PHE A 111 7.04 3.01 11.49
C PHE A 111 6.37 4.30 11.95
N ASN A 112 5.99 5.18 11.02
CA ASN A 112 5.23 6.38 11.34
C ASN A 112 3.89 6.31 10.61
N PHE A 113 2.88 5.77 11.28
CA PHE A 113 1.52 5.76 10.76
C PHE A 113 0.89 7.14 11.03
N LYS A 114 0.70 7.95 9.99
CA LYS A 114 -0.20 9.11 10.05
C LYS A 114 -1.59 8.68 9.58
N TYR A 115 -2.47 8.38 10.53
CA TYR A 115 -3.91 8.28 10.27
C TYR A 115 -4.50 9.71 10.17
N LEU A 116 -5.33 9.96 9.15
CA LEU A 116 -6.20 11.13 9.02
C LEU A 116 -7.67 10.71 9.05
#